data_AF-A0A0B6ABC8-F1
#
_entry.id   AF-A0A0B6ABC8-F1
#
_cell.length_a   1.000
_cell.length_b   1.000
_cell.length_c   1.000
_cell.angle_alpha   90.00
_cell.angle_beta   90.00
_cell.angle_gamma   90.00
#
_symmetry.space_group_name_H-M   'P 1'
#
loop_
_entity.id
_entity.type
_entity.pdbx_description
1 polymer ?
#
loop_
_entity_poly.entity_id
_entity_poly.type
_entity_poly.pdbx_seq_one_letter_code
_entity_poly.pdbx_strand_id
1 'polypeptide(L)'
;MFEKQKMDVTDRVTAKFHDGGMKLYVDKQPIGEVSYGTSGNEYRFEEGYSQENNKFYQYTDVQKQGETQKYTDCDEEAGWC
;
A
#
# COMPACT_ATOMS: atom_id res chain seq x y z
N MET A 1 -6.28 8.15 22.53
CA MET A 1 -6.60 6.78 22.07
C MET A 1 -6.38 6.75 20.58
N PHE A 2 -5.45 5.94 20.08
CA PHE A 2 -5.23 5.80 18.63
C PHE A 2 -6.30 4.84 18.10
N GLU A 3 -7.34 5.37 17.48
CA GLU A 3 -8.31 4.55 16.75
C GLU A 3 -7.63 4.10 15.45
N LYS A 4 -7.15 2.85 15.45
CA LYS A 4 -6.71 2.18 14.23
C LYS A 4 -7.94 1.99 13.35
N GLN A 5 -8.03 2.75 12.26
CA GLN A 5 -9.13 2.61 11.32
C GLN A 5 -8.82 1.42 10.39
N LYS A 6 -9.63 0.37 10.49
CA LYS A 6 -9.65 -0.76 9.55
C LYS A 6 -10.61 -0.42 8.41
N MET A 7 -10.07 -0.15 7.24
CA MET A 7 -10.87 0.12 6.04
C MET A 7 -10.81 -1.09 5.11
N ASP A 8 -11.97 -1.56 4.65
CA ASP A 8 -12.03 -2.52 3.55
C ASP A 8 -11.69 -1.78 2.25
N VAL A 9 -10.62 -2.22 1.60
CA VAL A 9 -10.15 -1.67 0.33
C VAL A 9 -10.23 -2.69 -0.79
N THR A 10 -10.93 -3.82 -0.59
CA THR A 10 -10.98 -4.95 -1.52
C THR A 10 -11.36 -4.50 -2.93
N ASP A 11 -12.39 -3.65 -3.04
CA ASP A 11 -12.88 -3.12 -4.32
C ASP A 11 -11.90 -2.16 -5.00
N ARG A 12 -11.01 -1.54 -4.21
CA ARG A 12 -9.97 -0.59 -4.68
C ARG A 12 -8.67 -1.28 -5.05
N VAL A 13 -8.48 -2.55 -4.67
CA VAL A 13 -7.26 -3.31 -4.99
C VAL A 13 -7.27 -3.69 -6.46
N THR A 14 -6.23 -3.28 -7.18
CA THR A 14 -5.93 -3.71 -8.53
C THR A 14 -4.72 -4.64 -8.53
N ALA A 15 -4.89 -5.87 -9.00
CA ALA A 15 -3.78 -6.78 -9.22
C ALA A 15 -3.24 -6.62 -10.65
N LYS A 16 -1.91 -6.49 -10.79
CA LYS A 16 -1.23 -6.55 -12.08
C LYS A 16 -0.33 -7.77 -12.12
N PHE A 17 -0.53 -8.62 -13.11
CA PHE A 17 0.35 -9.76 -13.35
C PHE A 17 1.75 -9.27 -13.73
N HIS A 18 2.77 -9.94 -13.20
CA HIS A 18 4.16 -9.77 -13.61
C HIS A 18 4.83 -11.13 -13.74
N ASP A 19 6.06 -11.15 -14.25
CA ASP A 19 6.82 -12.38 -14.41
C ASP A 19 7.08 -13.03 -13.04
N GLY A 20 6.49 -14.21 -12.81
CA GLY A 20 6.59 -14.93 -11.54
C GLY A 20 5.57 -14.54 -10.46
N GLY A 21 4.58 -13.68 -10.74
CA GLY A 21 3.62 -13.28 -9.72
C GLY A 21 2.55 -12.27 -10.12
N MET A 22 1.98 -11.62 -9.11
CA MET A 22 1.01 -10.54 -9.22
C MET A 22 1.38 -9.44 -8.22
N LYS A 23 1.44 -8.20 -8.68
CA LYS A 23 1.68 -7.05 -7.81
C LYS A 23 0.37 -6.35 -7.53
N LEU A 24 0.08 -6.08 -6.27
CA LEU A 24 -1.18 -5.52 -5.79
C LEU A 24 -1.02 -4.03 -5.60
N TYR A 25 -2.01 -3.26 -6.05
CA TYR A 25 -2.00 -1.81 -5.98
C TYR A 25 -3.32 -1.26 -5.45
N VAL A 26 -3.27 -0.18 -4.67
CA VAL A 26 -4.41 0.65 -4.30
C VAL A 26 -4.06 2.08 -4.67
N ASP A 27 -4.93 2.77 -5.41
CA ASP A 27 -4.68 4.17 -5.82
C ASP A 27 -3.33 4.37 -6.54
N LYS A 28 -2.89 3.37 -7.31
CA LYS A 28 -1.57 3.29 -7.98
C LYS A 28 -0.37 3.12 -7.04
N GLN A 29 -0.56 3.04 -5.73
CA GLN A 29 0.48 2.68 -4.78
C GLN A 29 0.58 1.16 -4.65
N PRO A 30 1.79 0.56 -4.71
CA PRO A 30 1.95 -0.87 -4.44
C PRO A 30 1.63 -1.13 -2.97
N ILE A 31 0.73 -2.08 -2.70
CA ILE A 31 0.34 -2.49 -1.34
C ILE A 31 0.84 -3.88 -0.98
N GLY A 32 1.43 -4.57 -1.95
CA GLY A 32 1.92 -5.92 -1.78
C GLY A 32 2.16 -6.62 -3.12
N GLU A 33 2.54 -7.88 -3.05
CA GLU A 33 2.75 -8.76 -4.17
C GLU A 33 2.49 -10.22 -3.79
N VAL A 34 2.20 -11.02 -4.80
CA VAL A 34 1.93 -12.44 -4.72
C VAL A 34 2.91 -13.12 -5.65
N SER A 35 3.82 -13.91 -5.12
CA SER A 35 4.81 -14.64 -5.89
C SER A 35 4.38 -16.10 -6.03
N TYR A 36 4.50 -16.66 -7.24
CA TYR A 36 4.25 -18.07 -7.47
C TYR A 36 5.48 -18.87 -7.00
N GLY A 37 5.43 -19.35 -5.76
CA GLY A 37 6.48 -20.19 -5.19
C GLY A 37 6.31 -21.67 -5.54
N THR A 38 7.38 -22.44 -5.35
CA THR A 38 7.42 -23.89 -5.63
C THR A 38 6.47 -24.70 -4.74
N SER A 39 6.06 -24.17 -3.59
CA SER A 39 5.14 -24.81 -2.63
C SER A 39 3.78 -24.12 -2.52
N GLY A 40 3.50 -23.12 -3.37
CA GLY A 40 2.25 -22.36 -3.36
C GLY A 40 2.48 -20.86 -3.57
N ASN A 41 1.39 -20.09 -3.50
CA ASN A 41 1.44 -18.65 -3.62
C ASN A 41 1.99 -18.03 -2.33
N GLU A 42 3.07 -17.27 -2.43
CA GLU A 42 3.61 -16.46 -1.34
C GLU A 42 3.01 -15.06 -1.40
N TYR A 43 2.34 -14.63 -0.34
CA TYR A 43 1.72 -13.32 -0.27
C TYR A 43 2.56 -12.40 0.62
N ARG A 44 2.99 -11.28 0.08
CA ARG A 44 3.75 -10.26 0.80
C ARG A 44 2.98 -8.93 0.75
N PHE A 45 2.65 -8.39 1.91
CA PHE A 45 1.95 -7.11 2.03
C PHE A 45 2.87 -6.06 2.64
N GLU A 46 2.65 -4.81 2.25
CA GLU A 46 3.28 -3.65 2.86
C GLU A 46 2.72 -3.43 4.29
N GLU A 47 3.48 -2.70 5.11
CA GLU A 47 3.03 -2.36 6.46
C GLU A 47 1.72 -1.54 6.42
N GLY A 48 0.78 -1.91 7.28
CA GLY A 48 -0.56 -1.31 7.28
C GLY A 48 -1.54 -1.97 6.31
N TYR A 49 -1.16 -3.03 5.60
CA TYR A 49 -2.08 -3.83 4.80
C TYR A 49 -2.12 -5.29 5.27
N SER A 50 -3.30 -5.89 5.22
CA SER A 50 -3.42 -7.33 5.41
C SER A 50 -4.58 -7.89 4.60
N GLN A 51 -4.48 -9.16 4.26
CA GLN A 51 -5.57 -9.91 3.67
C GLN A 51 -6.18 -10.83 4.71
N GLU A 52 -7.51 -10.82 4.84
CA GLU A 52 -8.26 -11.69 5.72
C GLU A 52 -9.57 -12.10 5.03
N ASN A 53 -9.89 -13.40 5.00
CA ASN A 53 -11.10 -13.94 4.34
C ASN A 53 -11.27 -13.46 2.89
N ASN A 54 -10.19 -13.49 2.09
CA ASN A 54 -10.15 -13.01 0.71
C ASN A 54 -10.51 -11.52 0.54
N LYS A 55 -10.48 -10.74 1.62
CA LYS A 55 -10.66 -9.29 1.59
C LYS A 55 -9.37 -8.59 1.95
N PHE A 56 -9.15 -7.43 1.36
CA PHE A 56 -7.99 -6.60 1.64
C PHE A 56 -8.40 -5.48 2.59
N TYR A 57 -7.67 -5.38 3.69
CA TYR A 57 -7.88 -4.34 4.69
C TYR A 57 -6.65 -3.46 4.79
N GLN A 58 -6.91 -2.17 4.89
CA GLN A 58 -5.92 -1.17 5.22
C GLN A 58 -6.10 -0.76 6.68
N TYR A 59 -5.04 -0.94 7.46
CA TYR A 59 -4.90 -0.45 8.82
C TYR A 59 -4.15 0.87 8.75
N THR A 60 -4.92 1.96 8.77
CA THR A 60 -4.31 3.28 8.88
C THR A 60 -4.20 3.61 10.37
N ASP A 61 -2.97 3.61 10.90
CA ASP A 61 -2.68 4.43 12.07
C ASP A 61 -2.89 5.87 11.60
N VAL A 62 -3.89 6.57 12.15
CA VAL A 62 -4.29 7.92 11.76
C VAL A 62 -3.18 8.91 12.12
N GLN A 63 -2.10 8.89 11.36
CA GLN A 63 -1.10 9.93 11.24
C GLN A 63 -1.20 10.41 9.80
N LYS A 64 -2.10 11.38 9.60
CA LYS A 64 -2.10 12.31 8.46
C LYS A 64 -1.79 11.68 7.10
N GLN A 65 -2.79 11.02 6.51
CA GLN A 65 -2.89 10.93 5.05
C GLN A 65 -3.32 12.30 4.47
N GLY A 66 -2.54 13.34 4.79
CA GLY A 66 -2.71 14.72 4.33
C GLY A 66 -1.43 15.30 3.71
N GLU A 67 -0.36 14.52 3.59
CA GLU A 67 0.96 15.05 3.22
C GLU A 67 1.83 14.04 2.47
N THR A 68 1.31 13.50 1.35
CA THR A 68 2.15 12.92 0.29
C THR A 68 1.53 13.20 -1.09
N GLN A 69 1.15 14.46 -1.30
CA GLN A 69 1.01 15.06 -2.63
C GLN A 69 1.62 16.46 -2.60
N LYS A 70 2.89 16.55 -2.23
CA LYS A 70 3.71 17.70 -2.58
C LYS A 70 4.84 17.12 -3.41
N TYR A 71 4.70 17.27 -4.72
CA TYR A 71 5.82 17.21 -5.63
C TYR A 71 6.84 18.19 -5.04
N THR A 72 7.93 17.67 -4.46
CA THR A 72 9.07 18.52 -4.11
C THR A 72 9.71 18.86 -5.44
N ASP A 73 9.15 19.86 -6.10
CA ASP A 73 9.92 20.77 -6.92
C ASP A 73 10.91 21.41 -5.93
N CYS A 74 12.09 20.80 -5.85
CA CYS A 74 13.21 21.35 -5.10
C CYS A 74 13.71 22.51 -5.95
N ASP A 75 12.92 23.59 -6.00
CA ASP A 75 13.36 24.86 -6.56
C ASP A 75 14.50 25.33 -5.66
N GLU A 76 15.67 25.29 -6.28
CA GLU A 76 16.92 25.80 -5.80
C GLU A 76 16.74 27.25 -5.34
N GLU A 77 16.63 27.51 -4.04
CA GLU A 77 17.40 28.55 -3.35
C GLU A 77 16.96 28.73 -1.89
N ALA A 78 17.97 28.68 -1.03
CA ALA A 78 18.11 29.48 0.18
C ALA A 78 17.06 29.35 1.30
N GLY A 79 17.51 28.77 2.41
CA GLY A 79 17.26 29.36 3.72
C GLY A 79 16.65 28.40 4.74
N TRP A 80 17.48 28.02 5.70
CA TRP A 80 17.07 27.37 6.94
C TRP A 80 16.00 28.18 7.68
N CYS A 81 14.99 27.49 8.24
CA CYS A 81 14.42 27.75 9.56
C CYS A 81 13.78 26.46 10.08
#